data_AF-A0A956ZCN5-F1
#
_entry.id   AF-A0A956ZCN5-F1
#
_cell.length_a   1.000
_cell.length_b   1.000
_cell.length_c   1.000
_cell.angle_alpha   90.00
_cell.angle_beta   90.00
_cell.angle_gamma   90.00
#
_symmetry.space_group_name_H-M   'P 1'
#
loop_
_entity.id
_entity.type
_entity.pdbx_description
1 polymer ?
#
loop_
_entity_poly.entity_id
_entity_poly.type
_entity_poly.pdbx_seq_one_letter_code
_entity_poly.pdbx_strand_id
1 'polypeptide(L)'
;MNSHGSLTIFVAATIWLCTSLPARAQLTQEQLRESIIKAKIMPVSASLSLTMDRGNVLVEVRGYPSNEIQDKKIDAILITRRLVEADPANIKAVSTRYLAPANPNVFTEIIVSNNEINGASAGAIDRGELLNGVVEVSIDPGDDTAHKVDKYVQAASRELDRNGLYEAEFYLNSAARLTPEAISYSAEYGNNLLRLAEAFRMRGDSTEQEQIYQSISDSITTAKGSQGALSTFRKLRDNYIVQKHYDKAVSLAAGIIKLQENQGSVTAEYENDLMALAICHRNLGESKKAIVELEQILKNQDNKAEKNASSKLMTTLYEELGDCYSLEHNAAKAKELYRKSKEFCDQAAVSRVESERISYDLYRFMVARLNAKIDKAAPNP
;
A
#
# COMPACT_ATOMS: atom_id res chain seq x y z
N MET A 1 35.83 40.84 61.79
CA MET A 1 34.86 40.21 62.72
C MET A 1 33.82 39.51 61.86
N ASN A 2 33.85 38.18 61.90
CA ASN A 2 33.14 37.29 60.99
C ASN A 2 31.67 37.18 61.39
N SER A 3 30.77 37.34 60.41
CA SER A 3 29.35 37.02 60.52
C SER A 3 29.04 35.96 59.46
N HIS A 4 29.06 34.69 59.86
CA HIS A 4 28.60 33.57 59.05
C HIS A 4 27.06 33.48 59.14
N GLY A 5 26.37 33.84 58.06
CA GLY A 5 24.96 33.53 57.86
C GLY A 5 24.81 32.13 57.28
N SER A 6 24.16 31.24 58.03
CA SER A 6 23.78 29.89 57.59
C SER A 6 22.52 29.97 56.72
N LEU A 7 22.64 29.59 55.45
CA LEU A 7 21.54 29.51 54.49
C LEU A 7 20.99 28.08 54.49
N THR A 8 19.83 27.88 55.10
CA THR A 8 19.10 26.60 55.09
C THR A 8 18.28 26.50 53.80
N ILE A 9 18.70 25.63 52.88
CA ILE A 9 17.96 25.33 51.64
C ILE A 9 16.96 24.21 51.94
N PHE A 10 15.67 24.51 51.90
CA PHE A 10 14.60 23.50 51.86
C PHE A 10 14.46 22.99 50.42
N VAL A 11 14.89 21.76 50.16
CA VAL A 11 14.58 21.04 48.92
C VAL A 11 13.23 20.33 49.13
N ALA A 12 12.17 20.90 48.58
CA ALA A 12 10.87 20.23 48.48
C ALA A 12 10.95 19.20 47.35
N ALA A 13 11.11 17.92 47.72
CA ALA A 13 11.02 16.80 46.78
C ALA A 13 9.55 16.51 46.46
N THR A 14 9.06 17.04 45.34
CA THR A 14 7.76 16.70 44.79
C THR A 14 7.83 15.30 44.16
N ILE A 15 7.49 14.28 44.93
CA ILE A 15 7.36 12.90 44.43
C ILE A 15 6.11 12.84 43.54
N TRP A 16 6.31 12.89 42.22
CA TRP A 16 5.30 12.50 41.24
C TRP A 16 5.16 10.98 41.28
N LEU A 17 4.17 10.49 42.03
CA LEU A 17 3.68 9.13 41.91
C LEU A 17 2.93 8.99 40.58
N CYS A 18 3.68 8.74 39.51
CA CYS A 18 3.12 8.15 38.29
C CYS A 18 2.72 6.71 38.60
N THR A 19 1.54 6.51 39.21
CA THR A 19 0.91 5.20 39.23
C THR A 19 0.46 4.91 37.80
N SER A 20 1.27 4.20 37.03
CA SER A 20 0.80 3.56 35.81
C SER A 20 -0.31 2.59 36.22
N LEU A 21 -1.56 3.01 35.99
CA LEU A 21 -2.69 2.08 36.07
C LEU A 21 -2.35 0.90 35.14
N PRO A 22 -2.49 -0.35 35.60
CA PRO A 22 -2.23 -1.50 34.75
C PRO A 22 -3.10 -1.38 33.50
N ALA A 23 -2.50 -1.55 32.32
CA ALA A 23 -3.22 -1.56 31.07
C ALA A 23 -4.40 -2.53 31.21
N ARG A 24 -5.62 -2.01 31.00
CA ARG A 24 -6.83 -2.82 31.11
C ARG A 24 -6.71 -3.96 30.10
N ALA A 25 -6.78 -5.20 30.58
CA ALA A 25 -6.72 -6.37 29.72
C ALA A 25 -7.84 -6.31 28.67
N GLN A 26 -7.51 -6.63 27.42
CA GLN A 26 -8.45 -6.72 26.31
C GLN A 26 -9.60 -7.68 26.65
N LEU A 27 -10.83 -7.28 26.35
CA LEU A 27 -11.98 -8.15 26.59
C LEU A 27 -11.97 -9.36 25.65
N THR A 28 -12.41 -10.51 26.13
CA THR A 28 -12.54 -11.71 25.29
C THR A 28 -13.73 -11.58 24.33
N GLN A 29 -13.70 -12.36 23.24
CA GLN A 29 -14.82 -12.42 22.29
C GLN A 29 -16.16 -12.73 22.96
N GLU A 30 -16.15 -13.63 23.96
CA GLU A 30 -17.36 -14.00 24.70
C GLU A 30 -17.85 -12.86 25.58
N GLN A 31 -16.96 -12.14 26.27
CA GLN A 31 -17.33 -10.96 27.06
C GLN A 31 -17.93 -9.85 26.20
N LEU A 32 -17.39 -9.64 25.01
CA LEU A 32 -17.93 -8.68 24.05
C LEU A 32 -19.29 -9.12 23.52
N ARG A 33 -19.46 -10.41 23.19
CA ARG A 33 -20.75 -11.00 22.77
C ARG A 33 -21.82 -10.83 23.85
N GLU A 34 -21.51 -11.16 25.09
CA GLU A 34 -22.41 -10.97 26.24
C GLU A 34 -22.79 -9.49 26.42
N SER A 35 -21.87 -8.58 26.15
CA SER A 35 -22.12 -7.14 26.25
C SER A 35 -23.20 -6.64 25.27
N ILE A 36 -23.28 -7.24 24.07
CA ILE A 36 -24.31 -6.96 23.06
C ILE A 36 -25.64 -7.56 23.50
N ILE A 37 -25.65 -8.83 23.93
CA ILE A 37 -26.85 -9.53 24.39
C ILE A 37 -27.50 -8.80 25.57
N LYS A 38 -26.69 -8.39 26.55
CA LYS A 38 -27.16 -7.65 27.73
C LYS A 38 -27.76 -6.29 27.37
N ALA A 39 -27.25 -5.66 26.31
CA ALA A 39 -27.77 -4.39 25.81
C ALA A 39 -29.12 -4.52 25.07
N LYS A 40 -29.57 -5.75 24.78
CA LYS A 40 -30.84 -6.02 24.08
C LYS A 40 -30.99 -5.27 22.75
N ILE A 41 -29.87 -5.09 22.05
CA ILE A 41 -29.85 -4.41 20.74
C ILE A 41 -30.56 -5.29 19.70
N MET A 42 -30.32 -6.60 19.75
CA MET A 42 -30.78 -7.53 18.72
C MET A 42 -32.14 -8.15 19.05
N PRO A 43 -32.97 -8.46 18.03
CA PRO A 43 -34.21 -9.17 18.21
C PRO A 43 -33.97 -10.59 18.72
N VAL A 44 -34.92 -11.13 19.49
CA VAL A 44 -34.82 -12.46 20.14
C VAL A 44 -34.64 -13.60 19.14
N SER A 45 -35.09 -13.42 17.89
CA SER A 45 -34.93 -14.39 16.81
C SER A 45 -33.52 -14.44 16.21
N ALA A 46 -32.70 -13.42 16.47
CA ALA A 46 -31.38 -13.31 15.87
C ALA A 46 -30.30 -14.01 16.72
N SER A 47 -29.38 -14.70 16.06
CA SER A 47 -28.17 -15.24 16.69
C SER A 47 -26.92 -14.48 16.21
N LEU A 48 -25.92 -14.43 17.09
CA LEU A 48 -24.70 -13.62 16.92
C LEU A 48 -23.46 -14.49 17.10
N SER A 49 -22.49 -14.35 16.20
CA SER A 49 -21.11 -14.80 16.38
C SER A 49 -20.14 -13.66 16.16
N LEU A 50 -19.04 -13.65 16.93
CA LEU A 50 -18.03 -12.59 16.88
C LEU A 50 -16.66 -13.19 16.56
N THR A 51 -15.93 -12.51 15.67
CA THR A 51 -14.52 -12.78 15.38
C THR A 51 -13.74 -11.48 15.54
N MET A 52 -12.60 -11.53 16.20
CA MET A 52 -11.72 -10.37 16.39
C MET A 52 -10.40 -10.55 15.67
N ASP A 53 -9.93 -9.48 15.03
CA ASP A 53 -8.63 -9.43 14.37
C ASP A 53 -8.03 -8.03 14.52
N ARG A 54 -6.94 -7.86 15.27
CA ARG A 54 -6.18 -6.59 15.41
C ARG A 54 -7.05 -5.35 15.74
N GLY A 55 -8.06 -5.53 16.57
CA GLY A 55 -8.98 -4.46 16.98
C GLY A 55 -10.15 -4.22 16.02
N ASN A 56 -10.20 -4.95 14.91
CA ASN A 56 -11.37 -5.07 14.07
C ASN A 56 -12.27 -6.20 14.58
N VAL A 57 -13.57 -5.98 14.63
CA VAL A 57 -14.55 -6.99 15.08
C VAL A 57 -15.52 -7.30 13.94
N LEU A 58 -15.60 -8.56 13.54
CA LEU A 58 -16.66 -9.06 12.66
C LEU A 58 -17.78 -9.64 13.52
N VAL A 59 -18.99 -9.11 13.38
CA VAL A 59 -20.21 -9.56 14.02
C VAL A 59 -21.10 -10.17 12.95
N GLU A 60 -21.30 -11.49 12.99
CA GLU A 60 -22.22 -12.16 12.08
C GLU A 60 -23.58 -12.37 12.75
N VAL A 61 -24.62 -11.88 12.08
CA VAL A 61 -26.01 -11.94 12.54
C VAL A 61 -26.78 -12.90 11.64
N ARG A 62 -27.44 -13.89 12.23
CA ARG A 62 -28.37 -14.80 11.53
C ARG A 62 -29.78 -14.63 12.06
N GLY A 63 -30.79 -14.85 11.21
CA GLY A 63 -32.20 -14.78 11.64
C GLY A 63 -32.68 -13.35 11.95
N TYR A 64 -32.05 -12.35 11.33
CA TYR A 64 -32.47 -10.96 11.46
C TYR A 64 -33.82 -10.76 10.74
N PRO A 65 -34.85 -10.21 11.40
CA PRO A 65 -36.23 -10.23 10.90
C PRO A 65 -36.53 -9.14 9.86
N SER A 66 -35.79 -8.03 9.86
CA SER A 66 -36.03 -6.91 8.95
C SER A 66 -35.15 -6.99 7.70
N ASN A 67 -35.74 -6.70 6.54
CA ASN A 67 -35.01 -6.52 5.30
C ASN A 67 -34.66 -5.05 5.04
N GLU A 68 -35.18 -4.12 5.84
CA GLU A 68 -34.93 -2.69 5.70
C GLU A 68 -33.47 -2.37 6.01
N ILE A 69 -32.80 -1.67 5.10
CA ILE A 69 -31.39 -1.29 5.26
C ILE A 69 -31.20 -0.34 6.45
N GLN A 70 -32.17 0.53 6.72
CA GLN A 70 -32.11 1.51 7.81
C GLN A 70 -32.09 0.83 9.18
N ASP A 71 -32.91 -0.21 9.39
CA ASP A 71 -32.91 -0.99 10.64
C ASP A 71 -31.55 -1.64 10.86
N LYS A 72 -30.99 -2.26 9.81
CA LYS A 72 -29.65 -2.87 9.85
C LYS A 72 -28.57 -1.84 10.18
N LYS A 73 -28.62 -0.64 9.61
CA LYS A 73 -27.64 0.43 9.93
C LYS A 73 -27.75 0.88 11.39
N ILE A 74 -28.97 1.12 11.87
CA ILE A 74 -29.21 1.50 13.27
C ILE A 74 -28.61 0.46 14.21
N ASP A 75 -28.92 -0.81 13.99
CA ASP A 75 -28.42 -1.89 14.86
C ASP A 75 -26.90 -2.07 14.75
N ALA A 76 -26.32 -1.95 13.55
CA ALA A 76 -24.87 -1.99 13.36
C ALA A 76 -24.16 -0.85 14.13
N ILE A 77 -24.71 0.37 14.10
CA ILE A 77 -24.20 1.52 14.86
C ILE A 77 -24.32 1.25 16.37
N LEU A 78 -25.46 0.73 16.84
CA LEU A 78 -25.67 0.41 18.25
C LEU A 78 -24.74 -0.70 18.74
N ILE A 79 -24.54 -1.75 17.94
CA ILE A 79 -23.57 -2.82 18.22
C ILE A 79 -22.17 -2.22 18.34
N THR A 80 -21.76 -1.43 17.35
CA THR A 80 -20.44 -0.80 17.32
C THR A 80 -20.21 0.06 18.54
N ARG A 81 -21.17 0.95 18.85
CA ARG A 81 -21.14 1.79 20.03
C ARG A 81 -20.99 0.95 21.31
N ARG A 82 -21.76 -0.12 21.43
CA ARG A 82 -21.71 -0.97 22.62
C ARG A 82 -20.36 -1.64 22.80
N LEU A 83 -19.78 -2.12 21.71
CA LEU A 83 -18.47 -2.75 21.71
C LEU A 83 -17.37 -1.74 22.04
N VAL A 84 -17.37 -0.57 21.40
CA VAL A 84 -16.43 0.53 21.68
C VAL A 84 -16.53 1.00 23.14
N GLU A 85 -17.72 1.14 23.71
CA GLU A 85 -17.90 1.48 25.13
C GLU A 85 -17.37 0.38 26.07
N ALA A 86 -17.43 -0.89 25.65
CA ALA A 86 -16.94 -2.01 26.43
C ALA A 86 -15.40 -2.10 26.43
N ASP A 87 -14.77 -1.83 25.28
CA ASP A 87 -13.31 -1.93 25.10
C ASP A 87 -12.74 -0.81 24.17
N PRO A 88 -12.75 0.45 24.63
CA PRO A 88 -12.48 1.62 23.78
C PRO A 88 -11.03 1.71 23.29
N ALA A 89 -10.09 1.10 24.02
CA ALA A 89 -8.67 1.12 23.68
C ALA A 89 -8.31 0.10 22.58
N ASN A 90 -9.11 -0.95 22.42
CA ASN A 90 -8.77 -2.07 21.56
C ASN A 90 -9.64 -2.18 20.32
N ILE A 91 -10.82 -1.53 20.27
CA ILE A 91 -11.73 -1.63 19.12
C ILE A 91 -11.56 -0.42 18.21
N LYS A 92 -11.14 -0.68 16.96
CA LYS A 92 -10.93 0.31 15.90
C LYS A 92 -12.15 0.44 15.01
N ALA A 93 -12.70 -0.68 14.55
CA ALA A 93 -13.89 -0.73 13.72
C ALA A 93 -14.65 -2.06 13.88
N VAL A 94 -15.94 -2.02 13.58
CA VAL A 94 -16.83 -3.18 13.68
C VAL A 94 -17.55 -3.36 12.35
N SER A 95 -17.44 -4.54 11.78
CA SER A 95 -18.23 -4.99 10.64
C SER A 95 -19.38 -5.85 11.14
N THR A 96 -20.62 -5.46 10.84
CA THR A 96 -21.82 -6.24 11.13
C THR A 96 -22.37 -6.83 9.85
N ARG A 97 -22.37 -8.16 9.76
CA ARG A 97 -22.81 -8.94 8.61
C ARG A 97 -24.15 -9.62 8.88
N TYR A 98 -25.20 -9.17 8.21
CA TYR A 98 -26.54 -9.72 8.27
C TYR A 98 -26.70 -10.82 7.20
N LEU A 99 -26.60 -12.08 7.63
CA LEU A 99 -26.65 -13.27 6.77
C LEU A 99 -28.09 -13.63 6.39
N ALA A 100 -28.32 -13.90 5.10
CA ALA A 100 -29.62 -14.39 4.64
C ALA A 100 -29.90 -15.80 5.20
N PRO A 101 -31.14 -16.12 5.63
CA PRO A 101 -31.46 -17.42 6.24
C PRO A 101 -31.15 -18.63 5.36
N ALA A 102 -31.35 -18.50 4.04
CA ALA A 102 -31.24 -19.60 3.09
C ALA A 102 -29.83 -19.80 2.52
N ASN A 103 -28.97 -18.77 2.57
CA ASN A 103 -27.64 -18.83 1.98
C ASN A 103 -26.66 -17.90 2.70
N PRO A 104 -25.67 -18.43 3.44
CA PRO A 104 -24.68 -17.60 4.15
C PRO A 104 -23.77 -16.80 3.21
N ASN A 105 -23.76 -17.10 1.91
CA ASN A 105 -23.03 -16.32 0.91
C ASN A 105 -23.79 -15.07 0.42
N VAL A 106 -25.03 -14.88 0.89
CA VAL A 106 -25.89 -13.71 0.59
C VAL A 106 -26.05 -12.94 1.88
N PHE A 107 -25.61 -11.69 1.90
CA PHE A 107 -25.60 -10.90 3.12
C PHE A 107 -25.49 -9.40 2.87
N THR A 108 -25.84 -8.62 3.88
CA THR A 108 -25.53 -7.18 3.95
C THR A 108 -24.46 -6.97 5.00
N GLU A 109 -23.36 -6.31 4.66
CA GLU A 109 -22.29 -5.95 5.57
C GLU A 109 -22.24 -4.43 5.76
N ILE A 110 -22.16 -3.99 7.01
CA ILE A 110 -22.13 -2.59 7.41
C ILE A 110 -20.94 -2.40 8.33
N ILE A 111 -20.05 -1.46 8.02
CA ILE A 111 -18.84 -1.20 8.80
C ILE A 111 -18.96 0.17 9.45
N VAL A 112 -18.68 0.24 10.75
CA VAL A 112 -18.70 1.47 11.53
C VAL A 112 -17.43 1.54 12.37
N SER A 113 -16.75 2.68 12.39
CA SER A 113 -15.53 2.86 13.17
C SER A 113 -15.75 3.49 14.54
N ASN A 114 -14.77 3.29 15.41
CA ASN A 114 -14.69 3.98 16.69
C ASN A 114 -14.63 5.51 16.51
N ASN A 115 -13.99 6.01 15.44
CA ASN A 115 -13.92 7.44 15.17
C ASN A 115 -15.30 8.03 14.85
N GLU A 116 -16.12 7.33 14.08
CA GLU A 116 -17.50 7.74 13.80
C GLU A 116 -18.36 7.75 15.06
N ILE A 117 -18.25 6.71 15.90
CA ILE A 117 -18.96 6.64 17.19
C ILE A 117 -18.53 7.78 18.13
N ASN A 118 -17.23 8.05 18.23
CA ASN A 118 -16.70 9.12 19.07
C ASN A 118 -17.08 10.50 18.53
N GLY A 119 -17.03 10.68 17.21
CA GLY A 119 -17.47 11.91 16.53
C GLY A 119 -18.93 12.22 16.80
N ALA A 120 -19.81 11.21 16.67
CA ALA A 120 -21.23 11.37 16.99
C ALA A 120 -21.46 11.62 18.50
N SER A 121 -20.71 10.94 19.37
CA SER A 121 -20.80 11.13 20.83
C SER A 121 -20.33 12.52 21.28
N ALA A 122 -19.34 13.09 20.58
CA ALA A 122 -18.85 14.44 20.79
C ALA A 122 -19.71 15.53 20.12
N GLY A 123 -20.73 15.14 19.33
CA GLY A 123 -21.57 16.06 18.56
C GLY A 123 -20.89 16.66 17.33
N ALA A 124 -19.76 16.10 16.89
CA ALA A 124 -19.07 16.50 15.67
C ALA A 124 -19.72 15.94 14.39
N ILE A 125 -20.48 14.85 14.52
CA ILE A 125 -21.25 14.21 13.44
C ILE A 125 -22.71 14.13 13.92
N ASP A 126 -23.66 14.64 13.12
CA ASP A 126 -25.08 14.50 13.46
C ASP A 126 -25.53 13.03 13.38
N ARG A 127 -26.57 12.63 14.12
CA ARG A 127 -27.08 11.24 14.09
C ARG A 127 -27.60 10.85 12.72
N GLY A 128 -28.29 11.75 12.03
CA GLY A 128 -28.77 11.52 10.67
C GLY A 128 -27.61 11.50 9.67
N GLU A 129 -26.59 12.31 9.90
CA GLU A 129 -25.36 12.29 9.11
C GLU A 129 -24.62 10.97 9.26
N LEU A 130 -24.43 10.46 10.49
CA LEU A 130 -23.82 9.16 10.75
C LEU A 130 -24.61 8.04 10.06
N LEU A 131 -25.93 8.01 10.27
CA LEU A 131 -26.78 6.96 9.70
C LEU A 131 -26.74 6.93 8.16
N ASN A 132 -26.71 8.10 7.52
CA ASN A 132 -26.61 8.21 6.06
C ASN A 132 -25.18 8.02 5.54
N GLY A 133 -24.18 8.31 6.37
CA GLY A 133 -22.76 8.27 6.04
C GLY A 133 -22.20 6.86 5.94
N VAL A 134 -22.63 5.97 6.85
CA VAL A 134 -22.16 4.58 6.94
C VAL A 134 -22.42 3.82 5.64
N VAL A 135 -21.36 3.25 5.08
CA VAL A 135 -21.38 2.51 3.82
C VAL A 135 -21.86 1.07 4.03
N GLU A 136 -22.66 0.58 3.09
CA GLU A 136 -23.16 -0.78 3.05
C GLU A 136 -22.59 -1.55 1.85
N VAL A 137 -22.33 -2.84 2.05
CA VAL A 137 -21.98 -3.78 1.00
C VAL A 137 -23.00 -4.91 1.01
N SER A 138 -23.79 -5.01 -0.06
CA SER A 138 -24.80 -6.07 -0.21
C SER A 138 -24.33 -7.11 -1.22
N ILE A 139 -24.17 -8.36 -0.79
CA ILE A 139 -23.82 -9.50 -1.64
C ILE A 139 -25.09 -10.28 -1.99
N ASP A 140 -25.34 -10.39 -3.29
CA ASP A 140 -26.55 -10.97 -3.87
C ASP A 140 -26.32 -12.41 -4.34
N PRO A 141 -27.39 -13.23 -4.50
CA PRO A 141 -27.25 -14.63 -4.92
C PRO A 141 -26.53 -14.86 -6.25
N GLY A 142 -26.50 -13.86 -7.13
CA GLY A 142 -25.87 -13.92 -8.45
C GLY A 142 -24.45 -13.37 -8.52
N ASP A 143 -23.92 -12.81 -7.42
CA ASP A 143 -22.58 -12.22 -7.44
C ASP A 143 -21.52 -13.32 -7.53
N ASP A 144 -20.74 -13.31 -8.61
CA ASP A 144 -19.52 -14.08 -8.70
C ASP A 144 -18.39 -13.45 -7.85
N THR A 145 -17.20 -14.04 -7.89
CA THR A 145 -16.07 -13.57 -7.10
C THR A 145 -15.58 -12.17 -7.51
N ALA A 146 -15.68 -11.82 -8.80
CA ALA A 146 -15.27 -10.50 -9.29
C ALA A 146 -16.25 -9.42 -8.82
N HIS A 147 -17.56 -9.66 -8.94
CA HIS A 147 -18.60 -8.74 -8.47
C HIS A 147 -18.50 -8.49 -6.96
N LYS A 148 -18.18 -9.53 -6.17
CA LYS A 148 -17.92 -9.37 -4.74
C LYS A 148 -16.74 -8.44 -4.49
N VAL A 149 -15.59 -8.68 -5.15
CA VAL A 149 -14.41 -7.79 -5.03
C VAL A 149 -14.78 -6.35 -5.37
N ASP A 150 -15.45 -6.14 -6.50
CA ASP A 150 -15.79 -4.79 -6.97
C ASP A 150 -16.68 -4.03 -5.97
N LYS A 151 -17.68 -4.70 -5.38
CA LYS A 151 -18.54 -4.08 -4.35
C LYS A 151 -17.72 -3.63 -3.13
N TYR A 152 -16.79 -4.44 -2.64
CA TYR A 152 -15.91 -4.05 -1.53
C TYR A 152 -14.90 -2.97 -1.91
N VAL A 153 -14.31 -3.05 -3.10
CA VAL A 153 -13.36 -2.06 -3.61
C VAL A 153 -14.03 -0.70 -3.79
N GLN A 154 -15.27 -0.67 -4.27
CA GLN A 154 -16.07 0.55 -4.36
C GLN A 154 -16.38 1.13 -2.97
N ALA A 155 -16.76 0.30 -1.99
CA ALA A 155 -16.97 0.75 -0.62
C ALA A 155 -15.68 1.33 -0.02
N ALA A 156 -14.55 0.62 -0.15
CA ALA A 156 -13.25 1.11 0.30
C ALA A 156 -12.85 2.43 -0.37
N SER A 157 -13.11 2.61 -1.67
CA SER A 157 -12.80 3.88 -2.34
C SER A 157 -13.62 5.04 -1.78
N ARG A 158 -14.91 4.84 -1.48
CA ARG A 158 -15.75 5.90 -0.88
C ARG A 158 -15.23 6.32 0.49
N GLU A 159 -14.77 5.35 1.29
CA GLU A 159 -14.16 5.63 2.59
C GLU A 159 -12.84 6.38 2.45
N LEU A 160 -11.98 5.97 1.51
CA LEU A 160 -10.74 6.70 1.21
C LEU A 160 -11.00 8.15 0.79
N ASP A 161 -12.04 8.40 -0.02
CA ASP A 161 -12.41 9.75 -0.47
C ASP A 161 -12.89 10.64 0.70
N ARG A 162 -13.40 10.03 1.77
CA ARG A 162 -13.83 10.69 3.01
C ARG A 162 -12.80 10.62 4.13
N ASN A 163 -11.59 10.12 3.85
CA ASN A 163 -10.50 9.97 4.82
C ASN A 163 -10.81 8.96 5.96
N GLY A 164 -11.72 8.00 5.71
CA GLY A 164 -12.05 6.84 6.56
C GLY A 164 -11.07 5.69 6.35
N LEU A 165 -9.87 5.80 6.91
CA LEU A 165 -8.77 4.87 6.60
C LEU A 165 -8.99 3.46 7.17
N TYR A 166 -9.51 3.35 8.40
CA TYR A 166 -9.71 2.06 9.05
C TYR A 166 -10.90 1.31 8.45
N GLU A 167 -11.93 2.03 8.04
CA GLU A 167 -13.10 1.53 7.33
C GLU A 167 -12.68 1.00 5.95
N ALA A 168 -11.91 1.78 5.20
CA ALA A 168 -11.33 1.35 3.93
C ALA A 168 -10.47 0.09 4.08
N GLU A 169 -9.59 0.06 5.09
CA GLU A 169 -8.78 -1.13 5.41
C GLU A 169 -9.66 -2.35 5.69
N PHE A 170 -10.74 -2.17 6.46
CA PHE A 170 -11.66 -3.26 6.79
C PHE A 170 -12.36 -3.78 5.54
N TYR A 171 -12.87 -2.92 4.67
CA TYR A 171 -13.50 -3.35 3.41
C TYR A 171 -12.53 -4.14 2.52
N LEU A 172 -11.29 -3.68 2.39
CA LEU A 172 -10.25 -4.38 1.62
C LEU A 172 -9.94 -5.75 2.27
N ASN A 173 -9.80 -5.81 3.58
CA ASN A 173 -9.60 -7.06 4.31
C ASN A 173 -10.80 -8.02 4.19
N SER A 174 -12.03 -7.49 4.16
CA SER A 174 -13.24 -8.29 3.92
C SER A 174 -13.25 -8.88 2.51
N ALA A 175 -12.86 -8.11 1.48
CA ALA A 175 -12.68 -8.62 0.12
C ALA A 175 -11.64 -9.75 0.08
N ALA A 176 -10.49 -9.56 0.74
CA ALA A 176 -9.43 -10.55 0.79
C ALA A 176 -9.84 -11.86 1.48
N ARG A 177 -10.61 -11.79 2.56
CA ARG A 177 -11.13 -12.98 3.25
C ARG A 177 -12.14 -13.76 2.41
N LEU A 178 -13.00 -13.07 1.67
CA LEU A 178 -14.07 -13.70 0.90
C LEU A 178 -13.57 -14.29 -0.42
N THR A 179 -12.65 -13.61 -1.08
CA THR A 179 -12.22 -13.95 -2.44
C THR A 179 -10.70 -13.76 -2.61
N PRO A 180 -9.86 -14.50 -1.87
CA PRO A 180 -8.40 -14.31 -1.87
C PRO A 180 -7.76 -14.50 -3.24
N GLU A 181 -8.34 -15.37 -4.07
CA GLU A 181 -7.87 -15.58 -5.45
C GLU A 181 -8.24 -14.41 -6.36
N ALA A 182 -9.47 -13.87 -6.24
CA ALA A 182 -9.97 -12.84 -7.15
C ALA A 182 -9.27 -11.48 -6.94
N ILE A 183 -8.94 -11.12 -5.69
CA ILE A 183 -8.20 -9.88 -5.40
C ILE A 183 -6.83 -9.84 -6.09
N SER A 184 -6.23 -11.00 -6.36
CA SER A 184 -4.92 -11.12 -7.02
C SER A 184 -4.95 -10.71 -8.50
N TYR A 185 -6.13 -10.47 -9.06
CA TYR A 185 -6.33 -10.00 -10.43
C TYR A 185 -6.83 -8.55 -10.50
N SER A 186 -7.29 -7.98 -9.38
CA SER A 186 -7.91 -6.66 -9.36
C SER A 186 -6.87 -5.55 -9.21
N ALA A 187 -6.66 -4.80 -10.29
CA ALA A 187 -5.84 -3.59 -10.28
C ALA A 187 -6.40 -2.53 -9.32
N GLU A 188 -7.73 -2.43 -9.22
CA GLU A 188 -8.39 -1.45 -8.36
C GLU A 188 -8.20 -1.78 -6.88
N TYR A 189 -8.29 -3.05 -6.50
CA TYR A 189 -7.96 -3.50 -5.15
C TYR A 189 -6.53 -3.10 -4.75
N GLY A 190 -5.56 -3.40 -5.61
CA GLY A 190 -4.16 -3.02 -5.38
C GLY A 190 -3.95 -1.50 -5.33
N ASN A 191 -4.63 -0.74 -6.19
CA ASN A 191 -4.58 0.72 -6.17
C ASN A 191 -5.17 1.31 -4.88
N ASN A 192 -6.26 0.75 -4.36
CA ASN A 192 -6.84 1.19 -3.09
C ASN A 192 -5.93 0.87 -1.90
N LEU A 193 -5.24 -0.28 -1.89
CA LEU A 193 -4.22 -0.55 -0.87
C LEU A 193 -3.06 0.47 -0.93
N LEU A 194 -2.59 0.82 -2.13
CA LEU A 194 -1.55 1.84 -2.29
C LEU A 194 -2.01 3.23 -1.82
N ARG A 195 -3.25 3.62 -2.14
CA ARG A 195 -3.86 4.88 -1.67
C ARG A 195 -3.99 4.89 -0.15
N LEU A 196 -4.42 3.77 0.44
CA LEU A 196 -4.56 3.62 1.88
C LEU A 196 -3.21 3.75 2.59
N ALA A 197 -2.18 3.06 2.10
CA ALA A 197 -0.83 3.15 2.66
C ALA A 197 -0.27 4.58 2.57
N GLU A 198 -0.48 5.25 1.45
CA GLU A 198 -0.08 6.66 1.27
C GLU A 198 -0.83 7.60 2.22
N ALA A 199 -2.13 7.36 2.46
CA ALA A 199 -2.90 8.13 3.42
C ALA A 199 -2.40 7.95 4.86
N PHE A 200 -2.07 6.73 5.28
CA PHE A 200 -1.43 6.47 6.57
C PHE A 200 -0.06 7.17 6.67
N ARG A 201 0.75 7.10 5.62
CA ARG A 201 2.04 7.81 5.54
C ARG A 201 1.88 9.32 5.75
N MET A 202 0.90 9.93 5.10
CA MET A 202 0.62 11.36 5.22
C MET A 202 0.17 11.76 6.63
N ARG A 203 -0.41 10.85 7.41
CA ARG A 203 -0.75 11.05 8.83
C ARG A 203 0.42 10.80 9.79
N GLY A 204 1.52 10.23 9.32
CA GLY A 204 2.65 9.81 10.14
C GLY A 204 2.53 8.39 10.70
N ASP A 205 1.52 7.62 10.26
CA ASP A 205 1.28 6.23 10.67
C ASP A 205 2.16 5.27 9.84
N SER A 206 3.47 5.37 10.02
CA SER A 206 4.45 4.61 9.23
C SER A 206 4.35 3.09 9.43
N THR A 207 3.86 2.65 10.58
CA THR A 207 3.69 1.22 10.87
C THR A 207 2.56 0.61 10.04
N GLU A 208 1.41 1.29 9.97
CA GLU A 208 0.26 0.90 9.17
C GLU A 208 0.60 0.92 7.67
N GLN A 209 1.28 1.97 7.19
CA GLN A 209 1.79 2.03 5.83
C GLN A 209 2.64 0.80 5.49
N GLU A 210 3.64 0.50 6.32
CA GLU A 210 4.58 -0.59 6.08
C GLU A 210 3.88 -1.95 6.09
N GLN A 211 2.90 -2.16 6.98
CA GLN A 211 2.11 -3.40 7.00
C GLN A 211 1.34 -3.60 5.69
N ILE A 212 0.73 -2.53 5.15
CA ILE A 212 0.02 -2.60 3.88
C ILE A 212 0.99 -2.90 2.74
N TYR A 213 2.13 -2.21 2.68
CA TYR A 213 3.16 -2.47 1.68
C TYR A 213 3.68 -3.91 1.73
N GLN A 214 3.92 -4.44 2.93
CA GLN A 214 4.31 -5.84 3.10
C GLN A 214 3.21 -6.79 2.61
N SER A 215 1.93 -6.52 2.92
CA SER A 215 0.82 -7.35 2.45
C SER A 215 0.71 -7.41 0.92
N ILE A 216 0.95 -6.29 0.24
CA ILE A 216 1.02 -6.24 -1.23
C ILE A 216 2.22 -7.07 -1.68
N SER A 217 3.39 -6.86 -1.09
CA SER A 217 4.62 -7.56 -1.47
C SER A 217 4.49 -9.08 -1.34
N ASP A 218 3.90 -9.58 -0.25
CA ASP A 218 3.72 -11.01 0.01
C ASP A 218 2.79 -11.67 -1.03
N SER A 219 1.82 -10.91 -1.54
CA SER A 219 0.88 -11.40 -2.56
C SER A 219 1.51 -11.66 -3.93
N ILE A 220 2.76 -11.22 -4.17
CA ILE A 220 3.43 -11.44 -5.46
C ILE A 220 3.57 -12.92 -5.81
N THR A 221 3.74 -13.78 -4.80
CA THR A 221 3.92 -15.23 -5.01
C THR A 221 2.64 -15.93 -5.46
N THR A 222 1.47 -15.34 -5.19
CA THR A 222 0.16 -15.92 -5.50
C THR A 222 -0.52 -15.27 -6.71
N ALA A 223 0.01 -14.16 -7.23
CA ALA A 223 -0.63 -13.33 -8.26
C ALA A 223 -0.76 -13.97 -9.66
N LYS A 224 -0.15 -15.14 -9.91
CA LYS A 224 -0.10 -15.85 -11.21
C LYS A 224 0.23 -14.94 -12.42
N GLY A 225 0.91 -13.82 -12.16
CA GLY A 225 1.34 -12.82 -13.14
C GLY A 225 0.21 -11.96 -13.76
N SER A 226 -0.93 -11.78 -13.10
CA SER A 226 -1.99 -10.92 -13.65
C SER A 226 -1.48 -9.49 -13.96
N GLN A 227 -1.90 -8.91 -15.10
CA GLN A 227 -1.45 -7.55 -15.47
C GLN A 227 -1.88 -6.49 -14.44
N GLY A 228 -3.06 -6.67 -13.83
CA GLY A 228 -3.53 -5.81 -12.73
C GLY A 228 -2.62 -5.87 -11.50
N ALA A 229 -2.16 -7.05 -11.11
CA ALA A 229 -1.21 -7.19 -10.01
C ALA A 229 0.18 -6.64 -10.36
N LEU A 230 0.69 -6.91 -11.57
CA LEU A 230 1.97 -6.35 -12.03
C LEU A 230 1.99 -4.82 -11.96
N SER A 231 0.91 -4.15 -12.37
CA SER A 231 0.80 -2.70 -12.22
C SER A 231 0.90 -2.25 -10.76
N THR A 232 0.30 -2.99 -9.82
CA THR A 232 0.34 -2.67 -8.39
C THR A 232 1.74 -2.85 -7.83
N PHE A 233 2.41 -3.97 -8.16
CA PHE A 233 3.77 -4.23 -7.70
C PHE A 233 4.78 -3.22 -8.25
N ARG A 234 4.64 -2.80 -9.51
CA ARG A 234 5.50 -1.74 -10.08
C ARG A 234 5.35 -0.43 -9.33
N LYS A 235 4.11 0.01 -9.04
CA LYS A 235 3.88 1.22 -8.25
C LYS A 235 4.46 1.11 -6.84
N LEU A 236 4.32 -0.04 -6.17
CA LEU A 236 4.94 -0.27 -4.86
C LEU A 236 6.47 -0.24 -4.94
N ARG A 237 7.07 -0.87 -5.95
CA ARG A 237 8.51 -0.83 -6.20
C ARG A 237 8.98 0.61 -6.38
N ASP A 238 8.28 1.39 -7.20
CA ASP A 238 8.63 2.78 -7.46
C ASP A 238 8.53 3.63 -6.18
N ASN A 239 7.54 3.36 -5.31
CA ASN A 239 7.46 3.97 -3.98
C ASN A 239 8.66 3.60 -3.10
N TYR A 240 9.09 2.33 -3.08
CA TYR A 240 10.30 1.93 -2.37
C TYR A 240 11.55 2.62 -2.91
N ILE A 241 11.68 2.78 -4.23
CA ILE A 241 12.79 3.50 -4.87
C ILE A 241 12.81 4.98 -4.43
N VAL A 242 11.65 5.65 -4.48
CA VAL A 242 11.52 7.07 -4.05
C VAL A 242 11.90 7.22 -2.57
N GLN A 243 11.53 6.26 -1.74
CA GLN A 243 11.86 6.22 -0.31
C GLN A 243 13.27 5.68 -0.03
N LYS A 244 14.05 5.33 -1.05
CA LYS A 244 15.41 4.77 -0.97
C LYS A 244 15.50 3.44 -0.21
N HIS A 245 14.39 2.70 -0.14
CA HIS A 245 14.33 1.32 0.35
C HIS A 245 14.72 0.35 -0.77
N TYR A 246 15.96 0.47 -1.26
CA TYR A 246 16.43 -0.25 -2.45
C TYR A 246 16.46 -1.77 -2.27
N ASP A 247 16.69 -2.27 -1.06
CA ASP A 247 16.64 -3.69 -0.70
C ASP A 247 15.25 -4.31 -0.92
N LYS A 248 14.20 -3.59 -0.48
CA LYS A 248 12.80 -3.99 -0.72
C LYS A 248 12.44 -3.87 -2.20
N ALA A 249 12.88 -2.79 -2.85
CA ALA A 249 12.67 -2.60 -4.28
C ALA A 249 13.31 -3.71 -5.13
N VAL A 250 14.53 -4.17 -4.80
CA VAL A 250 15.19 -5.31 -5.46
C VAL A 250 14.36 -6.57 -5.34
N SER A 251 13.94 -6.90 -4.11
CA SER A 251 13.16 -8.12 -3.83
C SER A 251 11.85 -8.12 -4.62
N LEU A 252 11.17 -6.97 -4.67
CA LEU A 252 9.93 -6.82 -5.42
C LEU A 252 10.15 -6.84 -6.94
N ALA A 253 11.17 -6.14 -7.45
CA ALA A 253 11.52 -6.12 -8.88
C ALA A 253 11.90 -7.53 -9.39
N ALA A 254 12.70 -8.28 -8.64
CA ALA A 254 13.04 -9.66 -8.96
C ALA A 254 11.79 -10.56 -8.99
N GLY A 255 10.85 -10.37 -8.06
CA GLY A 255 9.56 -11.07 -8.07
C GLY A 255 8.73 -10.75 -9.31
N ILE A 256 8.67 -9.48 -9.73
CA ILE A 256 7.96 -9.02 -10.94
C ILE A 256 8.55 -9.66 -12.19
N ILE A 257 9.88 -9.69 -12.31
CA ILE A 257 10.60 -10.31 -13.44
C ILE A 257 10.29 -11.81 -13.51
N LYS A 258 10.41 -12.52 -12.39
CA LYS A 258 10.11 -13.96 -12.32
C LYS A 258 8.67 -14.29 -12.72
N LEU A 259 7.69 -13.45 -12.33
CA LEU A 259 6.30 -13.62 -12.75
C LEU A 259 6.13 -13.47 -14.27
N GLN A 260 6.80 -12.50 -14.88
CA GLN A 260 6.74 -12.27 -16.33
C GLN A 260 7.42 -13.39 -17.12
N GLU A 261 8.55 -13.90 -16.64
CA GLU A 261 9.26 -15.03 -17.27
C GLU A 261 8.40 -16.30 -17.30
N ASN A 262 7.68 -16.58 -16.21
CA ASN A 262 6.74 -17.70 -16.15
C ASN A 262 5.58 -17.57 -17.15
N GLN A 263 5.29 -16.36 -17.62
CA GLN A 263 4.27 -16.10 -18.65
C GLN A 263 4.83 -16.12 -20.08
N GLY A 264 6.15 -16.27 -20.24
CA GLY A 264 6.80 -16.28 -21.55
C GLY A 264 6.72 -14.95 -22.30
N SER A 265 6.50 -13.83 -21.59
CA SER A 265 6.29 -12.52 -22.20
C SER A 265 7.52 -11.63 -21.99
N VAL A 266 8.33 -11.45 -23.04
CA VAL A 266 9.38 -10.42 -23.09
C VAL A 266 8.80 -9.18 -23.75
N THR A 267 8.29 -8.26 -22.93
CA THR A 267 7.68 -7.00 -23.39
C THR A 267 8.58 -5.81 -23.07
N ALA A 268 8.18 -4.61 -23.51
CA ALA A 268 8.86 -3.37 -23.10
C ALA A 268 8.82 -3.17 -21.57
N GLU A 269 7.74 -3.63 -20.91
CA GLU A 269 7.61 -3.59 -19.46
C GLU A 269 8.63 -4.50 -18.75
N TYR A 270 8.93 -5.67 -19.32
CA TYR A 270 9.99 -6.54 -18.80
C TYR A 270 11.36 -5.83 -18.80
N GLU A 271 11.69 -5.11 -19.87
CA GLU A 271 12.93 -4.33 -19.97
C GLU A 271 12.96 -3.16 -18.98
N ASN A 272 11.82 -2.50 -18.76
CA ASN A 272 11.70 -1.45 -17.73
C ASN A 272 11.85 -2.02 -16.31
N ASP A 273 11.35 -3.23 -16.06
CA ASP A 273 11.48 -3.89 -14.77
C ASP A 273 12.92 -4.34 -14.50
N LEU A 274 13.64 -4.82 -15.53
CA LEU A 274 15.09 -5.08 -15.47
C LEU A 274 15.88 -3.79 -15.22
N MET A 275 15.53 -2.69 -15.89
CA MET A 275 16.17 -1.40 -15.68
C MET A 275 16.02 -0.93 -14.23
N ALA A 276 14.81 -1.05 -13.67
CA ALA A 276 14.55 -0.70 -12.28
C ALA A 276 15.35 -1.59 -11.31
N LEU A 277 15.44 -2.90 -11.57
CA LEU A 277 16.25 -3.82 -10.77
C LEU A 277 17.73 -3.42 -10.79
N ALA A 278 18.28 -3.14 -11.98
CA ALA A 278 19.67 -2.72 -12.15
C ALA A 278 19.99 -1.41 -11.42
N ILE A 279 19.10 -0.43 -11.52
CA ILE A 279 19.23 0.84 -10.78
C ILE A 279 19.27 0.57 -9.27
N CYS A 280 18.42 -0.33 -8.75
CA CYS A 280 18.42 -0.67 -7.33
C CYS A 280 19.71 -1.38 -6.91
N HIS A 281 20.17 -2.38 -7.65
CA HIS A 281 21.44 -3.06 -7.38
C HIS A 281 22.63 -2.08 -7.41
N ARG A 282 22.67 -1.16 -8.37
CA ARG A 282 23.70 -0.11 -8.42
C ARG A 282 23.68 0.76 -7.17
N ASN A 283 22.51 1.20 -6.72
CA ASN A 283 22.37 2.02 -5.50
C ASN A 283 22.76 1.26 -4.22
N LEU A 284 22.69 -0.08 -4.22
CA LEU A 284 23.18 -0.93 -3.16
C LEU A 284 24.69 -1.24 -3.27
N GLY A 285 25.38 -0.70 -4.28
CA GLY A 285 26.80 -0.98 -4.56
C GLY A 285 27.05 -2.32 -5.25
N GLU A 286 26.02 -3.01 -5.72
CA GLU A 286 26.08 -4.30 -6.38
C GLU A 286 26.23 -4.14 -7.91
N SER A 287 27.18 -3.29 -8.35
CA SER A 287 27.30 -2.86 -9.75
C SER A 287 27.50 -4.02 -10.73
N LYS A 288 28.14 -5.12 -10.32
CA LYS A 288 28.28 -6.33 -11.14
C LYS A 288 26.94 -6.97 -11.49
N LYS A 289 25.97 -7.02 -10.56
CA LYS A 289 24.63 -7.55 -10.83
C LYS A 289 23.87 -6.61 -11.77
N ALA A 290 23.96 -5.32 -11.51
CA ALA A 290 23.36 -4.29 -12.37
C ALA A 290 23.88 -4.39 -13.83
N ILE A 291 25.18 -4.61 -14.04
CA ILE A 291 25.75 -4.82 -15.39
C ILE A 291 25.09 -6.02 -16.08
N VAL A 292 24.96 -7.16 -15.40
CA VAL A 292 24.34 -8.37 -15.98
C VAL A 292 22.90 -8.08 -16.43
N GLU A 293 22.11 -7.39 -15.60
CA GLU A 293 20.74 -7.01 -15.91
C GLU A 293 20.64 -6.03 -17.09
N LEU A 294 21.51 -5.03 -17.14
CA LEU A 294 21.56 -4.05 -18.23
C LEU A 294 22.04 -4.69 -19.56
N GLU A 295 23.00 -5.60 -19.50
CA GLU A 295 23.45 -6.37 -20.67
C GLU A 295 22.34 -7.29 -21.20
N GLN A 296 21.49 -7.84 -20.32
CA GLN A 296 20.32 -8.59 -20.74
C GLN A 296 19.32 -7.72 -21.52
N ILE A 297 19.13 -6.46 -21.12
CA ILE A 297 18.30 -5.51 -21.89
C ILE A 297 18.91 -5.27 -23.28
N LEU A 298 20.23 -5.04 -23.37
CA LEU A 298 20.90 -4.89 -24.67
C LEU A 298 20.69 -6.10 -25.58
N LYS A 299 20.87 -7.31 -25.03
CA LYS A 299 20.66 -8.56 -25.76
C LYS A 299 19.22 -8.70 -26.25
N ASN A 300 18.24 -8.29 -25.45
CA ASN A 300 16.82 -8.32 -25.86
C ASN A 300 16.56 -7.36 -27.01
N GLN A 301 17.17 -6.17 -27.02
CA GLN A 301 17.05 -5.21 -28.11
C GLN A 301 17.70 -5.72 -29.40
N ASP A 302 18.88 -6.33 -29.32
CA ASP A 302 19.59 -6.88 -30.48
C ASP A 302 18.81 -8.00 -31.18
N ASN A 303 18.01 -8.75 -30.41
CA ASN A 303 17.19 -9.85 -30.92
C ASN A 303 15.85 -9.40 -31.54
N LYS A 304 15.46 -8.12 -31.44
CA LYS A 304 14.24 -7.62 -32.07
C LYS A 304 14.41 -7.54 -33.59
N ALA A 305 13.43 -8.06 -34.33
CA ALA A 305 13.44 -8.07 -35.80
C ALA A 305 13.46 -6.65 -36.40
N GLU A 306 12.84 -5.70 -35.70
CA GLU A 306 12.95 -4.27 -35.98
C GLU A 306 13.96 -3.65 -35.02
N LYS A 307 15.11 -3.20 -35.55
CA LYS A 307 16.15 -2.48 -34.79
C LYS A 307 15.74 -1.02 -34.48
N ASN A 308 14.53 -0.84 -33.99
CA ASN A 308 13.97 0.46 -33.60
C ASN A 308 13.91 0.56 -32.07
N ALA A 309 15.03 0.30 -31.40
CA ALA A 309 15.12 0.52 -29.96
C ALA A 309 14.93 2.02 -29.68
N SER A 310 14.01 2.35 -28.76
CA SER A 310 13.72 3.75 -28.41
C SER A 310 15.02 4.47 -28.02
N SER A 311 15.35 5.56 -28.73
CA SER A 311 16.56 6.34 -28.44
C SER A 311 16.59 6.81 -26.98
N LYS A 312 15.43 7.06 -26.38
CA LYS A 312 15.30 7.41 -24.95
C LYS A 312 15.71 6.27 -24.02
N LEU A 313 15.25 5.05 -24.29
CA LEU A 313 15.64 3.86 -23.50
C LEU A 313 17.14 3.61 -23.62
N MET A 314 17.68 3.65 -24.83
CA MET A 314 19.10 3.41 -25.10
C MET A 314 20.00 4.47 -24.45
N THR A 315 19.54 5.73 -24.41
CA THR A 315 20.25 6.81 -23.69
C THR A 315 20.42 6.47 -22.21
N THR A 316 19.33 6.10 -21.52
CA THR A 316 19.36 5.72 -20.10
C THR A 316 20.18 4.45 -19.87
N LEU A 317 20.01 3.43 -20.71
CA LEU A 317 20.70 2.14 -20.60
C LEU A 317 22.21 2.28 -20.65
N TYR A 318 22.73 3.02 -21.64
CA TYR A 318 24.18 3.25 -21.75
C TYR A 318 24.72 4.15 -20.64
N GLU A 319 23.91 5.08 -20.13
CA GLU A 319 24.31 5.90 -18.99
C GLU A 319 24.43 5.06 -17.72
N GLU A 320 23.45 4.20 -17.42
CA GLU A 320 23.47 3.33 -16.24
C GLU A 320 24.59 2.28 -16.32
N LEU A 321 24.86 1.72 -17.51
CA LEU A 321 26.03 0.86 -17.73
C LEU A 321 27.33 1.63 -17.45
N GLY A 322 27.43 2.86 -17.95
CA GLY A 322 28.58 3.73 -17.71
C GLY A 322 28.79 3.99 -16.22
N ASP A 323 27.71 4.28 -15.48
CA ASP A 323 27.74 4.49 -14.03
C ASP A 323 28.23 3.22 -13.30
N CYS A 324 27.75 2.04 -13.70
CA CYS A 324 28.20 0.77 -13.12
C CYS A 324 29.69 0.50 -13.39
N TYR A 325 30.16 0.65 -14.62
CA TYR A 325 31.59 0.47 -14.93
C TYR A 325 32.48 1.51 -14.25
N SER A 326 31.96 2.72 -14.02
CA SER A 326 32.67 3.74 -13.24
C SER A 326 32.83 3.31 -11.77
N LEU A 327 31.83 2.68 -11.18
CA LEU A 327 31.89 2.12 -9.81
C LEU A 327 32.83 0.92 -9.74
N GLU A 328 32.93 0.13 -10.80
CA GLU A 328 33.91 -0.97 -10.94
C GLU A 328 35.31 -0.49 -11.34
N HIS A 329 35.59 0.81 -11.25
CA HIS A 329 36.88 1.43 -11.59
C HIS A 329 37.36 1.20 -13.03
N ASN A 330 36.45 0.89 -13.97
CA ASN A 330 36.76 0.76 -15.39
C ASN A 330 36.44 2.07 -16.13
N ALA A 331 37.29 3.07 -15.90
CA ALA A 331 37.13 4.42 -16.43
C ALA A 331 37.05 4.47 -17.97
N ALA A 332 37.85 3.63 -18.65
CA ALA A 332 37.86 3.55 -20.11
C ALA A 332 36.51 3.08 -20.66
N LYS A 333 35.94 2.02 -20.08
CA LYS A 333 34.64 1.49 -20.51
C LYS A 333 33.49 2.42 -20.15
N ALA A 334 33.51 3.00 -18.95
CA ALA A 334 32.54 4.01 -18.54
C ALA A 334 32.48 5.17 -19.54
N LYS A 335 33.64 5.70 -19.95
CA LYS A 335 33.74 6.79 -20.92
C LYS A 335 33.19 6.41 -22.31
N GLU A 336 33.47 5.20 -22.78
CA GLU A 336 32.89 4.69 -24.03
C GLU A 336 31.35 4.68 -23.97
N LEU A 337 30.79 4.19 -22.86
CA LEU A 337 29.35 4.05 -22.68
C LEU A 337 28.65 5.41 -22.53
N TYR A 338 29.23 6.36 -21.79
CA TYR A 338 28.68 7.73 -21.73
C TYR A 338 28.66 8.42 -23.09
N ARG A 339 29.66 8.18 -23.95
CA ARG A 339 29.65 8.70 -25.33
C ARG A 339 28.51 8.08 -26.15
N LYS A 340 28.32 6.76 -26.05
CA LYS A 340 27.18 6.09 -26.70
C LYS A 340 25.84 6.63 -26.20
N SER A 341 25.68 6.81 -24.88
CA SER A 341 24.49 7.43 -24.31
C SER A 341 24.22 8.81 -24.90
N LYS A 342 25.26 9.63 -25.06
CA LYS A 342 25.15 10.95 -25.69
C LYS A 342 24.71 10.86 -27.16
N GLU A 343 25.24 9.94 -27.95
CA GLU A 343 24.83 9.74 -29.35
C GLU A 343 23.33 9.42 -29.47
N PHE A 344 22.79 8.57 -28.58
CA PHE A 344 21.35 8.30 -28.52
C PHE A 344 20.54 9.51 -28.03
N CYS A 345 21.10 10.33 -27.14
CA CYS A 345 20.48 11.57 -26.69
C CYS A 345 20.36 12.57 -27.86
N ASP A 346 21.41 12.70 -28.67
CA ASP A 346 21.43 13.53 -29.89
C ASP A 346 20.36 13.05 -30.89
N GLN A 347 20.22 11.73 -31.09
CA GLN A 347 19.17 11.14 -31.94
C GLN A 347 17.76 11.42 -31.40
N ALA A 348 17.54 11.26 -30.09
CA ALA A 348 16.26 11.53 -29.45
C ALA A 348 15.84 13.00 -29.62
N ALA A 349 16.78 13.95 -29.54
CA ALA A 349 16.48 15.38 -29.68
C ALA A 349 15.96 15.76 -31.09
N VAL A 350 16.35 15.00 -32.12
CA VAL A 350 15.97 15.25 -33.52
C VAL A 350 14.96 14.23 -34.07
N SER A 351 14.42 13.35 -33.21
CA SER A 351 13.46 12.33 -33.65
C SER A 351 12.20 12.96 -34.22
N ARG A 352 11.70 12.36 -35.31
CA ARG A 352 10.40 12.73 -35.91
C ARG A 352 9.22 12.09 -35.19
N VAL A 353 9.49 11.09 -34.33
CA VAL A 353 8.48 10.40 -33.54
C VAL A 353 8.30 11.17 -32.24
N GLU A 354 7.13 11.80 -32.05
CA GLU A 354 6.86 12.68 -30.91
C GLU A 354 7.11 12.00 -29.57
N SER A 355 6.72 10.73 -29.42
CA SER A 355 6.92 9.96 -28.19
C SER A 355 8.37 9.65 -27.85
N GLU A 356 9.28 9.76 -28.83
CA GLU A 356 10.72 9.58 -28.64
C GLU A 356 11.48 10.89 -28.53
N ARG A 357 10.86 11.98 -29.00
CA ARG A 357 11.48 13.29 -29.02
C ARG A 357 11.60 13.85 -27.61
N ILE A 358 12.82 14.22 -27.21
CA ILE A 358 13.06 14.93 -25.96
C ILE A 358 13.03 16.44 -26.18
N SER A 359 12.60 17.20 -25.17
CA SER A 359 12.63 18.65 -25.23
C SER A 359 14.07 19.17 -25.27
N TYR A 360 14.26 20.35 -25.85
CA TYR A 360 15.58 20.97 -25.93
C TYR A 360 16.21 21.21 -24.54
N ASP A 361 15.40 21.58 -23.55
CA ASP A 361 15.87 21.78 -22.17
C ASP A 361 16.36 20.48 -21.53
N LEU A 362 15.62 19.38 -21.72
CA LEU A 362 16.02 18.06 -21.25
C LEU A 362 17.30 17.59 -21.96
N TYR A 363 17.38 17.77 -23.27
CA TYR A 363 18.57 17.48 -24.06
C TYR A 363 19.81 18.22 -23.53
N ARG A 364 19.71 19.55 -23.37
CA ARG A 364 20.81 20.38 -22.86
C ARG A 364 21.27 19.91 -21.48
N PHE A 365 20.34 19.61 -20.59
CA PHE A 365 20.63 19.09 -19.25
C PHE A 365 21.36 17.74 -19.32
N MET A 366 20.86 16.80 -20.12
CA MET A 366 21.43 15.46 -20.26
C MET A 366 22.84 15.50 -20.86
N VAL A 367 23.06 16.28 -21.93
CA VAL A 367 24.38 16.41 -22.56
C VAL A 367 25.39 17.05 -21.61
N ALA A 368 25.00 18.09 -20.86
CA ALA A 368 25.88 18.68 -19.85
C ALA A 368 26.27 17.67 -18.76
N ARG A 369 25.30 16.88 -18.26
CA ARG A 369 25.53 15.80 -17.29
C ARG A 369 26.48 14.73 -17.84
N LEU A 370 26.25 14.26 -19.07
CA LEU A 370 27.08 13.23 -19.70
C LEU A 370 28.50 13.72 -19.97
N ASN A 371 28.69 14.96 -20.42
CA ASN A 371 30.02 15.55 -20.58
C ASN A 371 30.77 15.60 -19.24
N ALA A 372 30.11 16.03 -18.15
CA ALA A 372 30.71 16.03 -16.82
C ALA A 372 31.14 14.61 -16.36
N LYS A 373 30.33 13.58 -16.67
CA LYS A 373 30.67 12.17 -16.40
C LYS A 373 31.87 11.70 -17.25
N ILE A 374 31.92 12.08 -18.53
CA ILE A 374 33.02 11.76 -19.47
C ILE A 374 34.35 12.38 -19.00
N ASP A 375 34.31 13.62 -18.50
CA ASP A 375 35.47 14.34 -18.01
C ASP A 375 35.96 13.78 -16.67
N LYS A 376 35.03 13.45 -15.75
CA LYS A 376 35.35 12.84 -14.45
C LYS A 376 35.92 11.42 -14.59
N ALA A 377 35.54 10.69 -15.63
CA ALA A 377 36.08 9.37 -15.95
C ALA A 377 37.49 9.43 -16.60
N ALA A 378 38.15 10.59 -16.64
CA ALA A 378 39.55 10.65 -17.03
C ALA A 378 40.43 10.02 -15.93
N PRO A 379 41.45 9.20 -16.29
CA PRO A 379 42.44 8.80 -15.30
C PRO A 379 43.11 10.06 -14.75
N ASN A 380 43.24 10.17 -13.43
CA ASN A 380 44.16 11.15 -12.85
C ASN A 380 45.54 10.88 -13.46
N PRO A 381 46.21 11.92 -13.99
CA PRO A 381 47.49 11.78 -14.68
C PRO A 381 48.58 11.16 -13.81
#